data_AF-R6P5L9-F1
#
_entry.id   AF-R6P5L9-F1
#
_cell.length_a   1.000
_cell.length_b   1.000
_cell.length_c   1.000
_cell.angle_alpha   90.00
_cell.angle_beta   90.00
_cell.angle_gamma   90.00
#
_symmetry.space_group_name_H-M   'P 1'
#
loop_
_entity.id
_entity.type
_entity.pdbx_description
1 polymer ?
#
loop_
_entity_poly.entity_id
_entity_poly.type
_entity_poly.pdbx_seq_one_letter_code
_entity_poly.pdbx_strand_id
1 'polypeptide(L)' 'MRYARPTRHYRVAEKQVQQNPYKGTFIPNSDKTKLGIFAAGVGALLFVLGLLIGAVANRD' A
#
# COMPACT_ATOMS: atom_id res chain seq x y z
N MET A 1 0.17 -36.32 -1.67
CA MET A 1 1.03 -35.74 -0.63
C MET A 1 0.66 -34.27 -0.47
N ARG A 2 0.12 -33.88 0.68
CA ARG A 2 -0.40 -32.53 0.94
C ARG A 2 0.75 -31.69 1.49
N TYR A 3 1.41 -30.91 0.63
CA TYR A 3 2.52 -30.04 1.04
C TYR A 3 2.04 -29.14 2.19
N ALA A 4 2.63 -29.33 3.37
CA ALA A 4 2.38 -28.48 4.52
C ALA A 4 2.84 -27.06 4.17
N ARG A 5 1.87 -26.15 3.93
CA ARG A 5 2.18 -24.73 3.76
C ARG A 5 2.86 -24.23 5.04
N PRO A 6 4.04 -23.60 4.98
CA PRO A 6 4.76 -23.11 6.15
C PRO A 6 4.08 -21.85 6.70
N THR A 7 2.88 -21.97 7.26
CA THR A 7 2.13 -20.85 7.87
C THR A 7 2.73 -20.39 9.20
N ARG A 8 3.60 -21.20 9.81
CA ARG A 8 4.21 -20.90 11.12
C ARG A 8 5.31 -19.82 11.06
N HIS A 9 6.07 -19.76 9.96
CA HIS A 9 7.18 -18.81 9.81
C HIS A 9 6.70 -17.37 9.62
N TYR A 10 5.56 -17.18 8.94
CA TYR A 10 4.97 -15.86 8.73
C TYR A 10 4.60 -15.17 10.04
N ARG A 11 3.99 -15.91 10.99
CA ARG A 11 3.60 -15.35 12.29
C ARG A 11 4.77 -14.90 13.15
N VAL A 12 5.92 -15.59 13.04
CA VAL A 12 7.14 -15.25 13.79
C VAL A 12 7.83 -14.04 13.14
N ALA A 13 7.84 -13.97 11.81
CA ALA A 13 8.32 -12.81 11.07
C ALA A 13 7.48 -11.55 11.37
N GLU A 14 6.15 -11.63 11.36
CA GLU A 14 5.26 -10.52 11.72
C GLU A 14 5.56 -9.97 13.13
N LYS A 15 5.78 -10.86 14.11
CA LYS A 15 6.15 -10.47 15.47
C LYS A 15 7.56 -9.86 15.56
N GLN A 16 8.52 -10.35 14.78
CA GLN A 16 9.87 -9.81 14.74
C GLN A 16 9.95 -8.42 14.10
N VAL A 17 9.14 -8.15 13.06
CA VAL A 17 9.11 -6.82 12.43
C VAL A 17 8.30 -5.83 13.29
N GLN A 18 7.26 -6.29 14.01
CA GLN A 18 6.59 -5.46 15.03
C GLN A 18 7.52 -5.00 16.16
N GLN A 19 8.47 -5.85 16.58
CA GLN A 19 9.40 -5.55 17.67
C GLN A 19 10.67 -4.80 17.22
N ASN A 20 10.95 -4.72 15.92
CA ASN A 20 12.14 -4.06 15.41
C ASN A 20 11.85 -3.24 14.14
N PRO A 21 11.57 -1.93 14.26
CA PRO A 21 11.16 -1.07 13.14
C PRO A 21 12.25 -0.87 12.07
N TYR A 22 13.49 -1.32 12.33
CA TYR A 22 14.61 -1.20 11.39
C TYR A 22 14.79 -2.41 10.45
N LYS A 23 14.05 -3.52 10.65
CA LYS A 23 14.14 -4.72 9.78
C LYS A 23 13.15 -4.74 8.61
N GLY A 24 12.28 -3.75 8.52
CA GLY A 24 11.32 -3.57 7.41
C GLY A 24 10.09 -2.79 7.83
N THR A 25 9.38 -2.22 6.86
CA THR A 25 8.14 -1.46 7.11
C THR A 25 7.00 -2.45 7.38
N PHE A 26 6.77 -2.81 8.65
CA PHE A 26 5.57 -3.56 9.02
C PHE A 26 4.36 -2.64 8.95
N ILE A 27 3.45 -2.93 8.02
CA ILE A 27 2.17 -2.23 7.92
C ILE A 27 1.11 -3.11 8.60
N PRO A 28 0.57 -2.70 9.75
CA PRO A 28 -0.51 -3.41 10.41
C PRO A 28 -1.68 -3.63 9.45
N ASN A 29 -2.35 -4.78 9.54
CA ASN A 29 -3.48 -5.08 8.63
C ASN A 29 -4.60 -4.03 8.71
N SER A 30 -4.78 -3.39 9.86
CA SER A 30 -5.70 -2.27 10.07
C SER A 30 -5.35 -1.02 9.28
N ASP A 31 -4.05 -0.80 9.02
CA ASP A 31 -3.55 0.39 8.33
C ASP A 31 -3.39 0.17 6.82
N LYS A 32 -3.38 -1.09 6.35
CA LYS A 32 -3.39 -1.40 4.90
C LYS A 32 -4.60 -0.80 4.21
N THR A 33 -5.78 -0.86 4.82
CA THR A 33 -7.01 -0.28 4.25
C THR A 33 -6.92 1.24 4.17
N LYS A 34 -6.40 1.89 5.22
CA LYS A 34 -6.19 3.35 5.23
C LYS A 34 -5.20 3.77 4.16
N LEU A 35 -4.10 3.02 4.01
CA LEU A 35 -3.09 3.26 2.98
C LEU A 35 -3.68 3.10 1.57
N GLY A 36 -4.52 2.08 1.36
CA GLY A 36 -5.23 1.87 0.10
C GLY A 36 -6.17 3.01 -0.25
N ILE A 37 -6.95 3.50 0.72
CA ILE A 37 -7.83 4.66 0.55
C ILE A 37 -7.02 5.92 0.22
N PHE A 38 -5.91 6.14 0.94
CA PHE A 38 -5.03 7.28 0.69
C PHE A 38 -4.42 7.23 -0.72
N ALA A 39 -3.89 6.08 -1.13
CA ALA A 39 -3.33 5.89 -2.46
C ALA A 39 -4.39 6.10 -3.56
N ALA A 40 -5.60 5.58 -3.38
CA ALA A 40 -6.71 5.80 -4.30
C ALA A 40 -7.09 7.28 -4.40
N GLY A 41 -7.14 7.99 -3.26
CA GLY A 41 -7.44 9.42 -3.21
C GLY A 41 -6.39 10.27 -3.93
N VAL A 42 -5.10 10.00 -3.68
CA VAL A 42 -4.00 10.69 -4.38
C VAL A 42 -4.04 10.40 -5.88
N GLY A 43 -4.28 9.16 -6.28
CA GLY A 43 -4.40 8.78 -7.70
C GLY A 43 -5.55 9.51 -8.40
N ALA A 44 -6.73 9.58 -7.77
CA ALA A 44 -7.87 10.30 -8.33
C ALA A 44 -7.58 11.81 -8.45
N LEU A 45 -6.92 12.41 -7.45
CA LEU A 45 -6.57 13.81 -7.47
C LEU A 45 -5.60 14.14 -8.62
N LEU A 46 -4.54 13.34 -8.77
CA LEU A 46 -3.56 13.49 -9.86
C LEU A 46 -4.21 13.31 -11.23
N PHE A 47 -5.14 12.37 -11.35
CA PHE A 47 -5.87 12.15 -12.59
C PHE A 47 -6.71 13.37 -12.99
N VAL A 48 -7.46 13.95 -12.05
CA VAL A 48 -8.25 15.17 -12.29
C VAL A 48 -7.35 16.35 -12.64
N LEU A 49 -6.23 16.53 -11.93
CA LEU A 49 -5.24 17.56 -12.25
C LEU A 49 -4.68 17.39 -13.66
N GLY A 50 -4.30 16.17 -14.04
CA GLY A 50 -3.83 15.86 -15.39
C GLY A 50 -4.86 16.18 -16.47
N LEU A 51 -6.14 15.84 -16.23
CA LEU A 51 -7.23 16.19 -17.14
C LEU A 51 -7.42 17.71 -17.27
N LEU A 52 -7.37 18.44 -16.16
CA LEU A 52 -7.50 19.90 -16.17
C LEU A 52 -6.34 20.56 -16.92
N ILE A 53 -5.11 20.11 -16.67
CA ILE A 53 -3.92 20.60 -17.37
C ILE A 53 -4.03 20.31 -18.87
N GLY A 54 -4.41 19.09 -19.26
CA GLY A 54 -4.61 18.72 -20.67
C GLY A 54 -5.71 19.55 -21.34
N ALA A 55 -6.83 19.78 -20.64
CA ALA A 55 -7.92 20.61 -21.15
C ALA A 55 -7.52 22.08 -21.33
N VAL A 56 -6.68 22.62 -20.44
CA VAL A 56 -6.15 23.99 -20.57
C VAL A 56 -5.07 24.07 -21.65
N ALA A 57 -4.16 23.10 -21.72
CA ALA A 57 -3.08 23.08 -22.71
C ALA A 57 -3.58 22.87 -24.16
N ASN A 58 -4.74 22.22 -24.32
CA ASN A 58 -5.38 22.00 -25.62
C ASN A 58 -6.37 23.12 -25.99
N ARG A 59 -6.32 24.26 -25.28
CA ARG A 59 -7.21 25.42 -25.49
C ARG A 59 -6.57 26.53 -26.34
N ASP A 60 -5.29 26.41 -26.67
CA ASP A 60 -4.59 27.16 -27.73
C ASP A 60 -4.70 26.41 -29.07
#